data_AF-A0A0G0XEQ5-F1
#
_entry.id   AF-A0A0G0XEQ5-F1
#
_cell.length_a   1.000
_cell.length_b   1.000
_cell.length_c   1.000
_cell.angle_alpha   90.00
_cell.angle_beta   90.00
_cell.angle_gamma   90.00
#
_symmetry.space_group_name_H-M   'P 1'
#
loop_
_entity.id
_entity.type
_entity.pdbx_description
1 polymer ?
#
loop_
_entity_poly.entity_id
_entity_poly.type
_entity_poly.pdbx_seq_one_letter_code
_entity_poly.pdbx_strand_id
1 'polypeptide(L)' 'MIIITLGLIVVMGIIFTGESDSESAQNNIEIRNGIQYITINAKGGYSPGISAAKAGIPTKLIVKTESTYDCSAAL' A
#
# COMPACT_ATOMS: atom_id res chain seq x y z
N MET A 1 -18.72 24.32 -29.06
CA MET A 1 -18.61 22.85 -28.90
C MET A 1 -17.16 22.38 -28.83
N ILE A 2 -16.27 22.84 -29.71
CA ILE A 2 -14.86 22.39 -29.76
C ILE A 2 -14.01 22.76 -28.52
N ILE A 3 -14.24 23.93 -27.92
CA ILE A 3 -13.47 24.40 -26.74
C ILE A 3 -13.84 23.59 -25.49
N ILE A 4 -15.12 23.23 -25.36
CA ILE A 4 -15.63 22.45 -24.23
C ILE A 4 -15.08 21.02 -24.30
N THR A 5 -15.03 20.43 -25.50
CA THR A 5 -14.48 19.08 -25.70
C THR A 5 -12.98 19.02 -25.44
N LEU A 6 -12.21 20.03 -25.86
CA LEU A 6 -10.78 20.09 -25.56
C LEU A 6 -10.50 20.24 -24.07
N GLY A 7 -11.25 21.10 -23.37
CA GLY A 7 -11.12 21.27 -21.92
C GLY A 7 -11.39 19.98 -21.16
N LEU A 8 -12.43 19.22 -21.55
CA LEU A 8 -12.76 17.94 -20.93
C LEU A 8 -11.64 16.91 -21.12
N ILE A 9 -11.06 16.82 -22.32
CA ILE A 9 -10.00 15.86 -22.64
C ILE A 9 -8.72 16.15 -21.84
N VAL A 10 -8.36 17.43 -21.68
CA VAL A 10 -7.18 17.83 -20.89
C VAL A 10 -7.38 17.50 -19.41
N VAL A 11 -8.55 17.79 -18.84
CA VAL A 11 -8.86 17.45 -17.44
C VAL A 11 -8.87 15.94 -17.22
N MET A 12 -9.45 15.17 -18.14
CA MET A 12 -9.47 13.70 -18.06
C MET A 12 -8.07 13.09 -18.19
N GLY A 13 -7.23 13.68 -19.04
CA GLY A 13 -5.83 13.27 -19.21
C GLY A 13 -5.04 13.46 -17.92
N ILE A 14 -5.21 14.59 -17.23
CA ILE A 14 -4.51 14.88 -15.96
C ILE A 14 -4.93 13.90 -14.84
N ILE A 15 -6.21 13.49 -14.79
CA ILE A 15 -6.70 12.51 -13.81
C ILE A 15 -6.10 11.12 -14.06
N PHE A 16 -5.82 10.76 -15.32
CA PHE A 16 -5.29 9.45 -15.69
C PHE A 16 -3.75 9.35 -15.66
N THR A 17 -3.02 10.47 -15.74
CA THR A 17 -1.55 10.51 -15.56
C THR A 17 -1.13 10.65 -14.10
N GLY A 18 -1.89 10.03 -13.19
CA GLY A 18 -1.46 9.84 -11.81
C GLY A 18 -0.23 8.93 -11.79
N GLU A 19 0.92 9.54 -11.55
CA GLU A 19 2.20 8.90 -11.26
C GLU A 19 1.97 7.71 -10.33
N SER A 20 2.06 6.51 -10.90
CA SER A 20 2.16 5.30 -10.10
C SER A 20 3.61 5.22 -9.66
N ASP A 21 3.93 5.99 -8.62
CA ASP A 21 5.19 5.90 -7.88
C ASP A 21 5.40 4.44 -7.48
N SER A 22 6.08 3.70 -8.34
CA SER A 22 6.61 2.38 -8.07
C SER A 22 7.95 2.54 -7.34
N GLU A 23 7.99 3.47 -6.39
CA GLU A 23 9.14 3.76 -5.56
C GLU A 23 8.67 4.14 -4.16
N SER A 24 8.18 3.12 -3.48
CA SER A 24 8.51 2.96 -2.08
C SER A 24 8.38 1.49 -1.77
N ALA A 25 9.50 0.86 -1.39
CA ALA A 25 9.44 -0.09 -0.28
C ALA A 25 8.81 0.68 0.89
N GLN A 26 7.47 0.75 0.88
CA GLN A 26 6.66 1.56 1.75
C GLN A 26 7.09 1.15 3.15
N ASN A 27 7.66 2.09 3.89
CA ASN A 27 8.42 1.86 5.11
C ASN A 27 7.46 1.40 6.24
N ASN A 28 6.90 0.20 6.09
CA ASN A 28 5.96 -0.43 7.02
C ASN A 28 6.69 -1.14 8.16
N ILE A 29 8.00 -0.91 8.23
CA ILE A 29 8.96 -1.46 9.16
C ILE A 29 9.33 -0.38 10.15
N GLU A 30 9.13 -0.65 11.42
CA GLU A 30 9.54 0.21 12.52
C GLU A 30 10.38 -0.59 13.51
N ILE A 31 11.56 -0.12 13.88
CA ILE A 31 12.41 -0.82 14.85
C ILE A 31 12.27 -0.11 16.20
N ARG A 32 11.74 -0.83 17.19
CA ARG A 32 11.61 -0.34 18.58
C ARG A 32 12.26 -1.35 19.52
N ASN A 33 13.18 -0.90 20.35
CA ASN A 33 13.85 -1.71 21.38
C ASN A 33 14.49 -3.00 20.83
N GLY A 34 15.09 -2.93 19.63
CA GLY A 34 15.74 -4.07 18.98
C GLY A 34 14.78 -5.09 18.36
N ILE A 35 13.47 -4.81 18.33
CA ILE A 35 12.46 -5.62 17.66
C ILE A 35 11.98 -4.86 16.42
N GLN A 36 11.91 -5.55 15.30
CA GLN A 36 11.35 -5.08 14.05
C GLN A 36 9.83 -5.28 14.04
N TYR A 37 9.05 -4.22 13.87
CA TYR A 37 7.60 -4.24 13.74
C TYR A 37 7.25 -4.02 12.28
N ILE A 38 6.64 -5.02 11.64
CA ILE A 38 6.19 -4.92 10.24
C ILE A 38 4.68 -4.86 10.24
N THR A 39 4.08 -3.81 9.71
CA THR A 39 2.61 -3.67 9.66
C THR A 39 2.09 -3.91 8.25
N ILE A 40 1.14 -4.83 8.10
CA ILE A 40 0.43 -5.06 6.84
C ILE A 40 -1.08 -4.94 7.08
N ASN A 41 -1.80 -4.36 6.13
CA ASN A 41 -3.26 -4.31 6.13
C ASN A 41 -3.80 -5.46 5.29
N ALA A 42 -4.76 -6.22 5.81
CA ALA A 42 -5.46 -7.29 5.13
C ALA A 42 -6.87 -6.79 4.79
N LYS A 43 -7.12 -6.50 3.51
CA LYS A 43 -8.44 -6.09 2.97
C LYS A 43 -8.54 -6.36 1.47
N GLY A 44 -9.11 -7.50 1.09
CA GLY A 44 -9.11 -7.99 -0.30
C GLY A 44 -7.73 -8.41 -0.80
N GLY A 45 -6.81 -8.72 0.12
CA GLY A 45 -5.37 -8.92 -0.12
C GLY A 45 -4.52 -8.24 0.95
N TYR A 46 -3.20 -8.43 0.88
CA TYR A 46 -2.24 -7.87 1.84
C TYR A 46 -1.53 -6.65 1.23
N SER A 47 -1.53 -5.53 1.96
CA SER A 47 -0.85 -4.30 1.56
C SER A 47 0.02 -3.75 2.68
N PRO A 48 1.31 -3.45 2.42
CA PRO A 48 2.00 -3.65 1.15
C PRO A 48 2.20 -5.14 0.83
N GLY A 49 2.15 -5.50 -0.46
CA GLY A 49 2.29 -6.89 -0.92
C GLY A 49 3.72 -7.44 -0.77
N ILE A 50 4.71 -6.56 -0.59
CA ILE A 50 6.11 -6.91 -0.36
C ILE A 50 6.61 -6.08 0.83
N SER A 51 7.28 -6.73 1.78
CA SER A 51 7.93 -6.09 2.93
C SER A 51 9.32 -6.70 3.13
N ALA A 52 10.35 -5.88 3.29
CA ALA A 52 11.74 -6.33 3.43
C ALA A 52 12.19 -6.32 4.91
N ALA A 53 12.13 -7.48 5.56
CA ALA A 53 12.62 -7.65 6.93
C ALA A 53 14.16 -7.56 7.00
N LYS A 54 14.71 -7.08 8.12
CA LYS A 54 16.17 -7.01 8.32
C LYS A 54 16.65 -8.31 8.97
N ALA A 55 17.65 -8.95 8.36
CA ALA A 55 18.23 -10.17 8.89
C ALA A 55 18.84 -9.94 10.28
N GLY A 56 18.70 -10.94 11.16
CA GLY A 56 19.29 -10.91 12.51
C GLY A 56 18.54 -10.05 13.54
N ILE A 57 17.37 -9.49 13.20
CA ILE A 57 16.54 -8.71 14.14
C ILE A 57 15.24 -9.48 14.44
N PRO A 58 14.90 -9.74 15.72
CA PRO A 58 13.61 -10.31 16.10
C PRO A 58 12.45 -9.51 15.50
N THR A 59 11.49 -10.19 14.87
CA THR A 59 10.44 -9.53 14.08
C THR A 59 9.05 -9.83 14.64
N LYS A 60 8.24 -8.77 14.79
CA LYS A 60 6.81 -8.80 15.08
C LYS A 60 6.05 -8.35 13.85
N LEU A 61 5.33 -9.28 13.21
CA LEU A 61 4.41 -8.97 12.12
C LEU A 61 3.04 -8.61 12.69
N ILE A 62 2.57 -7.40 12.40
CA ILE A 62 1.25 -6.88 12.78
C ILE A 62 0.37 -6.90 11.54
N VAL A 63 -0.64 -7.75 11.54
CA VAL A 63 -1.65 -7.82 10.47
C VAL A 63 -2.89 -7.08 10.95
N LYS A 64 -3.29 -6.02 10.24
CA LYS A 64 -4.51 -5.26 10.50
C LYS A 64 -5.63 -5.76 9.60
N THR A 65 -6.61 -6.44 10.18
CA THR A 65 -7.82 -6.93 9.50
C THR A 65 -8.98 -5.97 9.80
N GLU A 66 -9.24 -5.01 8.91
CA GLU A 66 -10.36 -4.08 9.08
C GLU A 66 -11.63 -4.62 8.41
N SER A 67 -12.44 -5.34 9.19
CA SER A 67 -13.80 -5.73 8.80
C SER A 67 -13.89 -6.54 7.49
N THR A 68 -12.92 -7.42 7.26
CA THR A 68 -12.82 -8.21 6.03
C THR A 68 -13.39 -9.61 6.22
N TYR A 69 -14.45 -9.92 5.48
CA TYR A 69 -15.09 -11.24 5.39
C TYR A 69 -14.60 -12.04 4.17
N ASP A 70 -13.44 -11.66 3.62
CA ASP A 70 -12.79 -12.37 2.52
C ASP A 70 -11.77 -13.39 3.05
N CYS A 71 -11.14 -14.15 2.14
CA CYS A 71 -10.15 -15.16 2.51
C CYS A 71 -8.93 -14.60 3.28
N SER A 72 -8.74 -13.29 3.32
CA SER A 72 -7.69 -12.64 4.12
C SER A 72 -7.98 -12.71 5.64
N ALA A 73 -9.17 -13.16 6.04
CA ALA A 73 -9.57 -13.34 7.45
C ALA A 73 -9.07 -14.65 8.11
N ALA A 74 -8.38 -15.53 7.36
CA ALA A 74 -8.02 -16.88 7.82
C ALA A 74 -6.75 -16.98 8.68
N LEU A 75 -6.16 -15.87 9.14
CA LEU A 75 -4.91 -15.84 9.92
C LEU A 75 -5.12 -15.84 11.43
#